data_AF-A0A364L1V2-F1
#
_entry.id   AF-A0A364L1V2-F1
#
_cell.length_a   1.000
_cell.length_b   1.000
_cell.length_c   1.000
_cell.angle_alpha   90.00
_cell.angle_beta   90.00
_cell.angle_gamma   90.00
#
_symmetry.space_group_name_H-M   'P 1'
#
loop_
_entity.id
_entity.type
_entity.pdbx_description
1 polymer ?
#
loop_
_entity_poly.entity_id
_entity_poly.type
_entity_poly.pdbx_seq_one_letter_code
_entity_poly.pdbx_strand_id
1 'polypeptide(L)'
;MADNRLYTFSPETREELRKFRLGTSRAKDPQARIYIIDVKTKEIRADSNDTYSKLEDIADELPDSSPRFVLLSYPYTLASGRLSVPYVLLYYLPENCNPSSRMMYAGAVELFRNTAEVQRVIEVENEGDVLDIEKKLNACLEGDDNTCAYQKISGYYTPGTFQQYVVTSAKYATPIPDEVQSAEAAPILCAGLTVYSALLKSNTSPGNWIVISGAGGGLGHLAVQYASRVMGLRVIAIDHGSKKDLAESCGAEIFFDFTKYADAELAAAVKQGANNGRGAHAVLVVNAANKAYESALLFLKPMGTLVCVGMPEGQPIPIQSAYPARITNQQFRIVGQYGSILPIPSEWIH
;
A
#
# COMPACT_ATOMS: atom_id res chain seq x y z
N MET A 1 -40.19 -1.53 -5.21
CA MET A 1 -39.09 -1.95 -6.11
C MET A 1 -38.64 -3.31 -5.62
N ALA A 2 -38.73 -4.35 -6.46
CA ALA A 2 -38.32 -5.70 -6.06
C ALA A 2 -36.79 -5.69 -5.86
N ASP A 3 -36.35 -6.03 -4.66
CA ASP A 3 -34.95 -6.07 -4.26
C ASP A 3 -34.26 -7.22 -5.02
N ASN A 4 -33.56 -6.90 -6.11
CA ASN A 4 -32.93 -7.87 -7.01
C ASN A 4 -31.62 -8.42 -6.41
N ARG A 5 -31.66 -8.85 -5.14
CA ARG A 5 -30.52 -9.45 -4.45
C ARG A 5 -30.57 -10.95 -4.64
N LEU A 6 -29.49 -11.49 -5.22
CA LEU A 6 -29.34 -12.92 -5.47
C LEU A 6 -29.26 -13.77 -4.18
N TYR A 7 -28.91 -13.13 -3.06
CA TYR A 7 -28.74 -13.73 -1.74
C TYR A 7 -29.56 -12.95 -0.70
N THR A 8 -29.99 -13.63 0.35
CA THR A 8 -30.84 -13.03 1.38
C THR A 8 -30.43 -13.44 2.80
N PHE A 9 -30.87 -12.65 3.78
CA PHE A 9 -30.83 -12.98 5.19
C PHE A 9 -32.25 -12.94 5.72
N SER A 10 -32.68 -13.96 6.46
CA SER A 10 -33.94 -13.92 7.19
C SER A 10 -33.93 -12.86 8.30
N PRO A 11 -35.11 -12.35 8.71
CA PRO A 11 -35.21 -11.43 9.85
C PRO A 11 -34.55 -11.96 11.12
N GLU A 12 -34.65 -13.27 11.35
CA GLU A 12 -34.04 -13.98 12.48
C GLU A 12 -32.52 -13.88 12.42
N THR A 13 -31.90 -14.23 11.29
CA THR A 13 -30.44 -14.13 11.13
C THR A 13 -29.95 -12.68 11.23
N ARG A 14 -30.71 -11.70 10.74
CA ARG A 14 -30.34 -10.28 10.92
C ARG A 14 -30.31 -9.87 12.40
N GLU A 15 -31.28 -10.31 13.19
CA GLU A 15 -31.28 -10.02 14.63
C GLU A 15 -30.16 -10.78 15.36
N GLU A 16 -29.81 -11.99 14.94
CA GLU A 16 -28.65 -12.72 15.47
C GLU A 16 -27.33 -12.01 15.18
N LEU A 17 -27.12 -11.52 13.95
CA LEU A 17 -25.96 -10.71 13.58
C LEU A 17 -25.86 -9.46 14.46
N ARG A 18 -27.00 -8.77 14.65
CA ARG A 18 -27.08 -7.57 15.50
C ARG A 18 -26.73 -7.89 16.96
N LYS A 19 -27.29 -8.97 17.52
CA LYS A 19 -27.00 -9.44 18.89
C LYS A 19 -25.54 -9.84 19.05
N PHE A 20 -24.98 -10.55 18.09
CA PHE A 20 -23.59 -10.97 18.12
C PHE A 20 -22.64 -9.77 18.11
N ARG A 21 -22.85 -8.80 17.21
CA ARG A 21 -22.06 -7.56 17.14
C ARG A 21 -22.08 -6.78 18.45
N LEU A 22 -23.27 -6.56 19.02
CA LEU A 22 -23.41 -5.78 20.25
C LEU A 22 -22.88 -6.53 21.47
N GLY A 23 -23.12 -7.84 21.55
CA GLY A 23 -22.75 -8.69 22.68
C GLY A 23 -21.25 -8.97 22.77
N THR A 24 -20.54 -9.04 21.65
CA THR A 24 -19.11 -9.39 21.62
C THR A 24 -18.17 -8.19 21.71
N SER A 25 -18.70 -6.96 21.61
CA SER A 25 -17.94 -5.70 21.66
C SER A 25 -17.11 -5.48 22.95
N ARG A 26 -17.43 -6.20 24.03
CA ARG A 26 -16.72 -6.14 25.33
C ARG A 26 -16.23 -7.51 25.81
N ALA A 27 -16.23 -8.51 24.92
CA ALA A 27 -15.70 -9.82 25.25
C ALA A 27 -14.20 -9.73 25.53
N LYS A 28 -13.71 -10.56 26.47
CA LYS A 28 -12.28 -10.65 26.80
C LYS A 28 -11.54 -11.61 25.89
N ASP A 29 -12.25 -12.62 25.40
CA ASP A 29 -11.74 -13.65 24.51
C ASP A 29 -12.31 -13.45 23.09
N PRO A 30 -11.64 -13.94 22.04
CA PRO A 30 -12.20 -13.99 20.69
C PRO A 30 -13.59 -14.60 20.70
N GLN A 31 -14.47 -14.12 19.84
CA GLN A 31 -15.81 -14.69 19.65
C GLN A 31 -16.04 -14.86 18.16
N ALA A 32 -16.38 -16.06 17.72
CA ALA A 32 -16.62 -16.34 16.32
C ALA A 32 -17.87 -17.17 16.05
N ARG A 33 -18.44 -16.98 14.87
CA ARG A 33 -19.55 -17.77 14.33
C ARG A 33 -19.35 -18.08 12.86
N ILE A 34 -19.66 -19.31 12.47
CA ILE A 34 -19.53 -19.78 11.09
C ILE A 34 -20.90 -19.68 10.39
N TYR A 35 -20.88 -19.19 9.16
CA TYR A 35 -22.05 -19.00 8.31
C TYR A 35 -21.84 -19.66 6.95
N ILE A 36 -22.95 -20.17 6.41
CA ILE A 36 -23.04 -20.85 5.12
C ILE A 36 -24.09 -20.18 4.23
N ILE A 37 -23.95 -20.37 2.92
CA ILE A 37 -25.00 -20.07 1.94
C ILE A 37 -25.74 -21.37 1.63
N ASP A 38 -27.06 -21.40 1.87
CA ASP A 38 -27.90 -22.50 1.44
C ASP A 38 -28.01 -22.51 -0.09
N VAL A 39 -27.57 -23.61 -0.71
CA VAL A 39 -27.46 -23.71 -2.17
C VAL A 39 -28.83 -23.60 -2.85
N LYS A 40 -29.92 -24.00 -2.18
CA LYS A 40 -31.27 -24.02 -2.74
C LYS A 40 -31.98 -22.68 -2.53
N THR A 41 -31.97 -22.16 -1.31
CA THR A 41 -32.72 -20.94 -0.97
C THR A 41 -31.92 -19.65 -1.24
N LYS A 42 -30.60 -19.75 -1.41
CA LYS A 42 -29.67 -18.61 -1.45
C LYS A 42 -29.69 -17.76 -0.18
N GLU A 43 -30.18 -18.33 0.92
CA GLU A 43 -30.17 -17.71 2.22
C GLU A 43 -28.82 -17.91 2.89
N ILE A 44 -28.30 -16.85 3.51
CA ILE A 44 -27.11 -16.88 4.34
C ILE A 44 -27.56 -17.11 5.79
N ARG A 45 -27.10 -18.20 6.41
CA ARG A 45 -27.48 -18.59 7.78
C ARG A 45 -26.29 -19.16 8.55
N ALA A 46 -26.41 -19.18 9.88
CA ALA A 46 -25.40 -19.80 10.73
C ALA A 46 -25.31 -21.31 10.43
N ASP A 47 -24.10 -21.86 10.40
CA ASP A 47 -23.86 -23.30 10.20
C ASP A 47 -24.31 -24.08 11.46
N SER A 48 -24.00 -23.52 12.63
CA SER A 48 -24.48 -23.99 13.94
C SER A 48 -24.83 -22.81 14.85
N ASN A 49 -25.44 -23.10 16.01
CA ASN A 49 -25.71 -22.09 17.04
C ASN A 49 -24.50 -21.83 17.96
N ASP A 50 -23.36 -22.47 17.68
CA ASP A 50 -22.19 -22.41 18.53
C ASP A 50 -21.49 -21.05 18.38
N THR A 51 -20.81 -20.64 19.45
CA THR A 51 -19.96 -19.47 19.44
C THR A 51 -18.59 -19.89 19.96
N TYR A 52 -17.60 -19.79 19.10
CA TYR A 52 -16.26 -20.27 19.37
C TYR A 52 -15.46 -19.19 20.07
N SER A 53 -14.78 -19.57 21.16
CA SER A 53 -13.93 -18.66 21.93
C SER A 53 -12.44 -18.79 21.64
N LYS A 54 -12.06 -19.79 20.84
CA LYS A 54 -10.68 -20.11 20.45
C LYS A 54 -10.58 -20.25 18.94
N LEU A 55 -9.43 -19.89 18.38
CA LEU A 55 -9.23 -19.95 16.93
C LEU A 55 -9.00 -21.37 16.42
N GLU A 56 -8.42 -22.21 17.27
CA GLU A 56 -8.19 -23.64 17.02
C GLU A 56 -9.51 -24.35 16.77
N ASP A 57 -10.52 -24.11 17.63
CA ASP A 57 -11.85 -24.71 17.48
C ASP A 57 -12.53 -24.28 16.16
N ILE A 58 -12.22 -23.07 15.65
CA ILE A 58 -12.73 -22.62 14.35
C ILE A 58 -12.00 -23.32 13.22
N ALA A 59 -10.67 -23.38 13.30
CA ALA A 59 -9.83 -24.01 12.28
C ALA A 59 -10.25 -25.47 12.06
N ASP A 60 -10.47 -26.22 13.15
CA ASP A 60 -10.89 -27.63 13.10
C ASP A 60 -12.28 -27.84 12.47
N GLU A 61 -13.17 -26.84 12.54
CA GLU A 61 -14.53 -26.89 11.98
C GLU A 61 -14.59 -26.44 10.51
N LEU A 62 -13.54 -25.78 10.00
CA LEU A 62 -13.52 -25.28 8.63
C LEU A 62 -13.21 -26.40 7.62
N PRO A 63 -14.03 -26.56 6.57
CA PRO A 63 -13.85 -27.67 5.64
C PRO A 63 -12.76 -27.41 4.60
N ASP A 64 -12.02 -28.44 4.18
CA ASP A 64 -10.93 -28.33 3.19
C ASP A 64 -11.33 -27.90 1.77
N SER A 65 -12.62 -27.96 1.43
CA SER A 65 -13.09 -27.84 0.04
C SER A 65 -14.30 -26.94 -0.16
N SER A 66 -14.82 -26.35 0.91
CA SER A 66 -16.04 -25.53 0.86
C SER A 66 -15.82 -24.16 1.50
N PRO A 67 -16.23 -23.06 0.86
CA PRO A 67 -16.07 -21.75 1.46
C PRO A 67 -16.96 -21.60 2.71
N ARG A 68 -16.56 -20.70 3.59
CA ARG A 68 -17.32 -20.28 4.78
C ARG A 68 -17.18 -18.78 5.02
N PHE A 69 -18.18 -18.22 5.67
CA PHE A 69 -18.09 -16.89 6.26
C PHE A 69 -17.90 -17.04 7.76
N VAL A 70 -16.80 -16.55 8.32
CA VAL A 70 -16.59 -16.56 9.77
C VAL A 70 -16.67 -15.14 10.30
N LEU A 71 -17.67 -14.86 11.12
CA LEU A 71 -17.83 -13.59 11.76
C LEU A 71 -17.02 -13.57 13.04
N LEU A 72 -15.99 -12.73 13.12
CA LEU A 72 -15.01 -12.72 14.21
C LEU A 72 -15.01 -11.36 14.93
N SER A 73 -15.17 -11.41 16.24
CA SER A 73 -14.87 -10.31 17.16
C SER A 73 -13.61 -10.66 17.94
N TYR A 74 -12.53 -9.91 17.76
CA TYR A 74 -11.21 -10.28 18.28
C TYR A 74 -10.64 -9.23 19.26
N PRO A 75 -10.80 -9.37 20.58
CA PRO A 75 -10.24 -8.40 21.52
C PRO A 75 -8.71 -8.49 21.54
N TYR A 76 -8.03 -7.35 21.35
CA TYR A 76 -6.58 -7.24 21.55
C TYR A 76 -6.20 -5.87 22.10
N THR A 77 -5.00 -5.78 22.66
CA THR A 77 -4.48 -4.53 23.22
C THR A 77 -3.46 -3.93 22.26
N LEU A 78 -3.73 -2.71 21.80
CA LEU A 78 -2.78 -1.94 20.98
C LEU A 78 -1.51 -1.62 21.77
N ALA A 79 -0.41 -1.32 21.08
CA ALA A 79 0.85 -0.88 21.72
C ALA A 79 0.69 0.36 22.63
N SER A 80 -0.36 1.16 22.41
CA SER A 80 -0.73 2.31 23.25
C SER A 80 -1.43 1.95 24.57
N GLY A 81 -1.70 0.66 24.81
CA GLY A 81 -2.47 0.18 25.97
C GLY A 81 -3.99 0.30 25.80
N ARG A 82 -4.49 0.78 24.66
CA ARG A 82 -5.92 0.87 24.36
C ARG A 82 -6.45 -0.50 23.93
N LEU A 83 -7.55 -0.93 24.53
CA LEU A 83 -8.30 -2.10 24.09
C LEU A 83 -9.01 -1.80 22.76
N SER A 84 -8.82 -2.66 21.77
CA SER A 84 -9.53 -2.64 20.50
C SER A 84 -10.18 -4.00 20.27
N VAL A 85 -11.37 -4.01 19.71
CA VAL A 85 -12.11 -5.24 19.40
C VAL A 85 -12.58 -5.15 17.96
N PRO A 86 -11.72 -5.47 16.97
CA PRO A 86 -12.10 -5.46 15.57
C PRO A 86 -13.22 -6.48 15.38
N TYR A 87 -14.22 -6.03 14.63
CA TYR A 87 -15.33 -6.85 14.21
C TYR A 87 -15.21 -7.07 12.71
N VAL A 88 -14.74 -8.27 12.34
CA VAL A 88 -14.31 -8.60 10.98
C VAL A 88 -15.04 -9.83 10.45
N LEU A 89 -15.09 -9.94 9.13
CA LEU A 89 -15.55 -11.12 8.42
C LEU A 89 -14.35 -11.85 7.82
N LEU A 90 -14.07 -13.06 8.28
CA LEU A 90 -13.14 -13.93 7.59
C LEU A 90 -13.88 -14.58 6.41
N TYR A 91 -13.43 -14.28 5.21
CA TYR A 91 -13.88 -14.93 4.00
C TYR A 91 -12.98 -16.15 3.77
N TYR A 92 -13.40 -17.30 4.29
CA TYR A 92 -12.67 -18.55 4.17
C TYR A 92 -12.91 -19.16 2.79
N LEU A 93 -11.85 -19.26 2.01
CA LEU A 93 -11.87 -19.73 0.63
C LEU A 93 -10.74 -20.75 0.39
N PRO A 94 -11.00 -22.05 0.64
CA PRO A 94 -9.96 -23.06 0.49
C PRO A 94 -9.54 -23.23 -0.98
N GLU A 95 -8.26 -23.53 -1.19
CA GLU A 95 -7.66 -23.67 -2.53
C GLU A 95 -8.41 -24.70 -3.38
N ASN A 96 -8.83 -25.81 -2.76
CA ASN A 96 -9.52 -26.94 -3.39
C ASN A 96 -11.03 -26.69 -3.63
N CYS A 97 -11.52 -25.46 -3.41
CA CYS A 97 -12.92 -25.12 -3.63
C CYS A 97 -13.32 -25.19 -5.11
N ASN A 98 -14.47 -25.81 -5.38
CA ASN A 98 -15.05 -25.85 -6.71
C ASN A 98 -15.37 -24.41 -7.23
N PRO A 99 -15.28 -24.14 -8.55
CA PRO A 99 -15.49 -22.80 -9.09
C PRO A 99 -16.88 -22.20 -8.83
N SER A 100 -17.92 -23.03 -8.84
CA SER A 100 -19.32 -22.59 -8.65
C SER A 100 -19.57 -22.07 -7.23
N SER A 101 -19.07 -22.76 -6.21
CA SER A 101 -19.15 -22.36 -4.80
C SER A 101 -18.29 -21.12 -4.56
N ARG A 102 -17.09 -21.05 -5.14
CA ARG A 102 -16.23 -19.86 -5.08
C ARG A 102 -16.94 -18.62 -5.61
N MET A 103 -17.58 -18.73 -6.77
CA MET A 103 -18.34 -17.63 -7.37
C MET A 103 -19.58 -17.28 -6.54
N MET A 104 -20.25 -18.27 -5.95
CA MET A 104 -21.41 -18.05 -5.09
C MET A 104 -21.06 -17.23 -3.84
N TYR A 105 -19.98 -17.58 -3.15
CA TYR A 105 -19.56 -16.83 -1.97
C TYR A 105 -19.01 -15.45 -2.35
N ALA A 106 -18.23 -15.34 -3.42
CA ALA A 106 -17.73 -14.04 -3.89
C ALA A 106 -18.87 -13.03 -4.16
N GLY A 107 -19.99 -13.49 -4.73
CA GLY A 107 -21.17 -12.65 -4.94
C GLY A 107 -21.93 -12.24 -3.68
N ALA A 108 -21.72 -12.95 -2.56
CA ALA A 108 -22.41 -12.71 -1.28
C ALA A 108 -21.58 -11.92 -0.25
N VAL A 109 -20.24 -11.84 -0.42
CA VAL A 109 -19.31 -11.17 0.51
C VAL A 109 -19.79 -9.77 0.88
N GLU A 110 -20.13 -8.95 -0.12
CA GLU A 110 -20.53 -7.56 0.09
C GLU A 110 -21.88 -7.43 0.80
N LEU A 111 -22.83 -8.30 0.46
CA LEU A 111 -24.11 -8.36 1.17
C LEU A 111 -23.90 -8.72 2.64
N PHE A 112 -23.06 -9.72 2.92
CA PHE A 112 -22.73 -10.12 4.28
C PHE A 112 -22.08 -8.97 5.03
N ARG A 113 -21.03 -8.39 4.45
CA ARG A 113 -20.27 -7.28 5.04
C ARG A 113 -21.20 -6.15 5.49
N ASN A 114 -22.07 -5.72 4.58
CA ASN A 114 -23.01 -4.62 4.83
C ASN A 114 -24.10 -4.99 5.84
N THR A 115 -24.59 -6.23 5.81
CA THR A 115 -25.67 -6.67 6.70
C THR A 115 -25.18 -6.90 8.13
N ALA A 116 -23.98 -7.46 8.29
CA ALA A 116 -23.35 -7.67 9.57
C ALA A 116 -22.72 -6.38 10.13
N GLU A 117 -22.51 -5.35 9.29
CA GLU A 117 -21.81 -4.11 9.66
C GLU A 117 -20.38 -4.37 10.19
N VAL A 118 -19.66 -5.29 9.54
CA VAL A 118 -18.25 -5.57 9.84
C VAL A 118 -17.35 -4.48 9.27
N GLN A 119 -16.28 -4.18 9.99
CA GLN A 119 -15.33 -3.13 9.61
C GLN A 119 -14.43 -3.56 8.43
N ARG A 120 -14.12 -4.86 8.38
CA ARG A 120 -13.15 -5.42 7.43
C ARG A 120 -13.56 -6.83 7.02
N VAL A 121 -13.26 -7.17 5.76
CA VAL A 121 -13.27 -8.55 5.27
C VAL A 121 -11.82 -8.99 5.11
N ILE A 122 -11.48 -10.17 5.62
CA ILE A 122 -10.13 -10.74 5.55
C ILE A 122 -10.24 -12.08 4.84
N GLU A 123 -9.57 -12.22 3.70
CA GLU A 123 -9.48 -13.50 3.00
C GLU A 123 -8.52 -14.44 3.74
N VAL A 124 -8.97 -15.68 3.95
CA VAL A 124 -8.20 -16.76 4.58
C VAL A 124 -8.37 -18.03 3.76
N GLU A 125 -7.27 -18.71 3.45
CA GLU A 125 -7.25 -19.80 2.47
C GLU A 125 -7.04 -21.18 3.12
N ASN A 126 -6.58 -21.23 4.37
CA ASN A 126 -6.31 -22.44 5.13
C ASN A 126 -6.44 -22.22 6.65
N GLU A 127 -6.36 -23.29 7.43
CA GLU A 127 -6.38 -23.24 8.90
C GLU A 127 -5.27 -22.35 9.49
N GLY A 128 -4.06 -22.42 8.91
CA GLY A 128 -2.92 -21.61 9.35
C GLY A 128 -3.21 -20.11 9.27
N ASP A 129 -3.90 -19.66 8.23
CA ASP A 129 -4.34 -18.28 8.08
C ASP A 129 -5.33 -17.82 9.16
N VAL A 130 -6.16 -18.74 9.67
CA VAL A 130 -7.11 -18.48 10.75
C VAL A 130 -6.39 -18.39 12.08
N LEU A 131 -5.42 -19.27 12.33
CA LEU A 131 -4.58 -19.23 13.53
C LEU A 131 -3.68 -17.97 13.55
N ASP A 132 -3.19 -17.55 12.39
CA ASP A 132 -2.40 -16.31 12.24
C ASP A 132 -3.27 -15.04 12.10
N ILE A 133 -4.58 -15.11 12.36
CA ILE A 133 -5.47 -13.97 12.17
C ILE A 133 -5.09 -12.77 13.04
N GLU A 134 -4.53 -12.99 14.23
CA GLU A 134 -4.02 -11.91 15.08
C GLU A 134 -2.94 -11.10 14.36
N LYS A 135 -2.02 -11.77 13.66
CA LYS A 135 -0.98 -11.10 12.87
C LYS A 135 -1.60 -10.33 11.71
N LYS A 136 -2.61 -10.87 11.02
CA LYS A 136 -3.32 -10.18 9.93
C LYS A 136 -4.18 -9.00 10.42
N LEU A 137 -4.73 -9.11 11.62
CA LEU A 137 -5.48 -8.05 12.29
C LEU A 137 -4.55 -6.94 12.76
N ASN A 138 -3.36 -7.30 13.25
CA ASN A 138 -2.32 -6.36 13.64
C ASN A 138 -1.60 -5.72 12.45
N ALA A 139 -1.44 -6.49 11.38
CA ALA A 139 -0.87 -6.02 10.13
C ALA A 139 -1.85 -5.04 9.45
N CYS A 140 -1.30 -3.94 8.96
CA CYS A 140 -2.02 -2.83 8.35
C CYS A 140 -2.78 -1.88 9.33
N LEU A 141 -2.66 -2.00 10.66
CA LEU A 141 -3.39 -1.11 11.61
C LEU A 141 -2.84 0.31 11.72
N GLU A 142 -1.64 0.56 11.23
CA GLU A 142 -1.00 1.87 11.31
C GLU A 142 -1.24 2.74 10.06
N GLY A 143 -2.15 2.31 9.17
CA GLY A 143 -2.47 3.02 7.93
C GLY A 143 -1.44 2.86 6.81
N ASP A 144 -0.35 2.10 7.02
CA ASP A 144 0.63 1.77 5.98
C ASP A 144 0.36 0.37 5.40
N ASP A 145 -0.56 0.31 4.44
CA ASP A 145 -0.83 -0.94 3.72
C ASP A 145 0.42 -1.44 2.95
N ASN A 146 1.38 -0.57 2.61
CA ASN A 146 2.55 -0.95 1.79
C ASN A 146 3.61 -1.73 2.57
N THR A 147 3.65 -1.61 3.90
CA THR A 147 4.54 -2.41 4.76
C THR A 147 3.80 -3.61 5.36
N CYS A 148 2.55 -3.85 4.96
CA CYS A 148 1.78 -4.95 5.47
C CYS A 148 2.42 -6.28 5.04
N ALA A 149 2.74 -7.14 6.01
CA ALA A 149 3.42 -8.43 5.76
C ALA A 149 2.60 -9.38 4.85
N TYR A 150 1.30 -9.13 4.73
CA TYR A 150 0.35 -9.89 3.92
C TYR A 150 -0.10 -9.15 2.66
N GLN A 151 0.65 -8.14 2.21
CA GLN A 151 0.31 -7.40 0.98
C GLN A 151 0.27 -8.32 -0.25
N LYS A 152 -0.80 -8.20 -1.05
CA LYS A 152 -0.92 -8.88 -2.35
C LYS A 152 -0.76 -7.83 -3.45
N ILE A 153 0.37 -7.84 -4.15
CA ILE A 153 0.68 -6.94 -5.27
C ILE A 153 0.01 -7.48 -6.55
N SER A 154 -0.89 -6.70 -7.14
CA SER A 154 -1.54 -7.04 -8.41
C SER A 154 -0.51 -7.14 -9.54
N GLY A 155 -0.61 -8.20 -10.35
CA GLY A 155 0.34 -8.49 -11.43
C GLY A 155 1.62 -9.21 -10.99
N TYR A 156 1.86 -9.37 -9.69
CA TYR A 156 3.01 -10.13 -9.17
C TYR A 156 2.57 -11.40 -8.44
N TYR A 157 1.74 -11.24 -7.39
CA TYR A 157 1.21 -12.37 -6.60
C TYR A 157 -0.22 -12.78 -7.01
N THR A 158 -0.90 -11.93 -7.78
CA THR A 158 -2.27 -12.16 -8.27
C THR A 158 -2.37 -11.71 -9.73
N PRO A 159 -3.33 -12.21 -10.53
CA PRO A 159 -3.50 -11.77 -11.91
C PRO A 159 -3.56 -10.24 -12.06
N GLY A 160 -2.82 -9.72 -13.04
CA GLY A 160 -2.67 -8.28 -13.29
C GLY A 160 -3.68 -7.69 -14.27
N THR A 161 -3.37 -6.52 -14.81
CA THR A 161 -4.29 -5.73 -15.66
C THR A 161 -4.08 -5.90 -17.17
N PHE A 162 -3.16 -6.76 -17.62
CA PHE A 162 -2.99 -7.07 -19.05
C PHE A 162 -4.02 -8.10 -19.55
N GLN A 163 -5.29 -7.76 -19.35
CA GLN A 163 -6.47 -8.54 -19.73
C GLN A 163 -7.69 -7.61 -19.83
N GLN A 164 -8.77 -8.07 -20.46
CA GLN A 164 -9.97 -7.24 -20.65
C GLN A 164 -10.73 -6.96 -19.34
N TYR A 165 -10.62 -7.85 -18.34
CA TYR A 165 -11.33 -7.74 -17.06
C TYR A 165 -10.44 -8.23 -15.93
N VAL A 166 -10.49 -7.57 -14.76
CA VAL A 166 -9.77 -8.00 -13.55
C VAL A 166 -10.69 -7.85 -12.33
N VAL A 167 -10.58 -8.77 -11.38
CA VAL A 167 -11.23 -8.65 -10.07
C VAL A 167 -10.27 -7.93 -9.13
N THR A 168 -10.73 -6.86 -8.49
CA THR A 168 -9.95 -6.12 -7.49
C THR A 168 -10.85 -5.74 -6.31
N SER A 169 -10.23 -5.48 -5.16
CA SER A 169 -10.95 -4.94 -4.00
C SER A 169 -11.39 -3.50 -4.30
N ALA A 170 -12.64 -3.17 -3.99
CA ALA A 170 -13.15 -1.81 -4.09
C ALA A 170 -12.32 -0.81 -3.28
N LYS A 171 -11.64 -1.25 -2.20
CA LYS A 171 -10.73 -0.41 -1.40
C LYS A 171 -9.57 0.15 -2.22
N TYR A 172 -9.08 -0.60 -3.21
CA TYR A 172 -7.94 -0.23 -4.05
C TYR A 172 -8.35 0.21 -5.46
N ALA A 173 -9.66 0.31 -5.72
CA ALA A 173 -10.21 0.83 -6.96
C ALA A 173 -10.48 2.34 -6.82
N THR A 174 -9.51 3.16 -7.22
CA THR A 174 -9.66 4.62 -7.18
C THR A 174 -10.41 5.10 -8.43
N PRO A 175 -11.51 5.87 -8.29
CA PRO A 175 -12.18 6.48 -9.43
C PRO A 175 -11.24 7.40 -10.21
N ILE A 176 -11.25 7.30 -11.53
CA ILE A 176 -10.55 8.24 -12.41
C ILE A 176 -11.53 9.37 -12.72
N PRO A 177 -11.18 10.66 -12.51
CA PRO A 177 -12.02 11.78 -12.89
C PRO A 177 -12.39 11.74 -14.38
N ASP A 178 -13.61 12.16 -14.72
CA ASP A 178 -14.14 12.09 -16.10
C ASP A 178 -13.30 12.92 -17.09
N GLU A 179 -12.62 13.95 -16.60
CA GLU A 179 -11.76 14.83 -17.40
C GLU A 179 -10.41 14.20 -17.77
N VAL A 180 -10.03 13.09 -17.14
CA VAL A 180 -8.73 12.45 -17.35
C VAL A 180 -8.89 11.17 -18.17
N GLN A 181 -8.25 11.13 -19.34
CA GLN A 181 -8.25 9.93 -20.15
C GLN A 181 -7.59 8.76 -19.41
N SER A 182 -8.20 7.57 -19.42
CA SER A 182 -7.68 6.41 -18.68
C SER A 182 -6.24 6.04 -19.09
N ALA A 183 -5.87 6.27 -20.35
CA ALA A 183 -4.51 6.05 -20.85
C ALA A 183 -3.47 6.97 -20.18
N GLU A 184 -3.87 8.19 -19.81
CA GLU A 184 -3.02 9.15 -19.09
C GLU A 184 -3.03 8.90 -17.59
N ALA A 185 -4.16 8.46 -17.03
CA ALA A 185 -4.27 8.11 -15.61
C ALA A 185 -3.47 6.84 -15.25
N ALA A 186 -3.42 5.85 -16.14
CA ALA A 186 -2.74 4.57 -15.89
C ALA A 186 -1.30 4.69 -15.37
N PRO A 187 -0.39 5.46 -16.00
CA PRO A 187 0.98 5.64 -15.48
C PRO A 187 1.03 6.44 -14.15
N ILE A 188 0.05 7.32 -13.91
CA ILE A 188 -0.04 8.10 -12.66
C ILE A 188 -0.34 7.17 -11.48
N LEU A 189 -1.23 6.18 -11.66
CA LEU A 189 -1.63 5.23 -10.61
C LEU A 189 -0.52 4.29 -10.14
N CYS A 190 0.61 4.23 -10.84
CA CYS A 190 1.79 3.48 -10.41
C CYS A 190 2.98 4.41 -10.18
N ALA A 191 3.59 4.92 -11.26
CA ALA A 191 4.78 5.76 -11.18
C ALA A 191 4.49 7.10 -10.52
N GLY A 192 3.35 7.73 -10.83
CA GLY A 192 2.94 9.01 -10.26
C GLY A 192 2.75 8.94 -8.75
N LEU A 193 1.94 8.01 -8.25
CA LEU A 193 1.71 7.84 -6.81
C LEU A 193 3.02 7.53 -6.06
N THR A 194 3.88 6.70 -6.65
CA THR A 194 5.18 6.36 -6.08
C THR A 194 6.04 7.61 -5.86
N VAL A 195 6.20 8.44 -6.89
CA VAL A 195 7.05 9.63 -6.79
C VAL A 195 6.41 10.75 -6.00
N TYR A 196 5.08 10.90 -6.04
CA TYR A 196 4.37 11.86 -5.19
C TYR A 196 4.58 11.54 -3.70
N SER A 197 4.38 10.28 -3.29
CA SER A 197 4.66 9.84 -1.92
C SER A 197 6.14 10.00 -1.54
N ALA A 198 7.06 9.70 -2.47
CA ALA A 198 8.50 9.90 -2.25
C ALA A 198 8.83 11.37 -2.00
N LEU A 199 8.20 12.28 -2.75
CA LEU A 199 8.36 13.72 -2.57
C LEU A 199 7.79 14.19 -1.24
N LEU A 200 6.65 13.68 -0.77
CA LEU A 200 6.13 13.97 0.57
C LEU A 200 7.10 13.49 1.67
N LYS A 201 7.71 12.31 1.50
CA LYS A 201 8.72 11.77 2.42
C LYS A 201 10.06 12.50 2.35
N SER A 202 10.29 13.38 1.38
CA SER A 202 11.55 14.12 1.23
C SER A 202 11.81 15.16 2.34
N ASN A 203 10.77 15.55 3.09
CA ASN A 203 10.83 16.61 4.10
C ASN A 203 11.38 17.93 3.53
N THR A 204 10.91 18.29 2.34
CA THR A 204 11.22 19.55 1.67
C THR A 204 10.04 20.51 1.76
N SER A 205 10.31 21.80 1.57
CA SER A 205 9.30 22.87 1.48
C SER A 205 9.48 23.67 0.20
N PRO A 206 8.46 24.40 -0.29
CA PRO A 206 8.61 25.25 -1.47
C PRO A 206 9.88 26.11 -1.44
N GLY A 207 10.54 26.22 -2.59
CA GLY A 207 11.83 26.89 -2.76
C GLY A 207 13.06 26.05 -2.37
N ASN A 208 12.88 24.89 -1.72
CA ASN A 208 13.98 23.99 -1.42
C ASN A 208 14.52 23.32 -2.70
N TRP A 209 15.82 23.01 -2.68
CA TRP A 209 16.48 22.26 -3.73
C TRP A 209 16.30 20.75 -3.55
N ILE A 210 15.92 20.05 -4.62
CA ILE A 210 15.82 18.60 -4.67
C ILE A 210 16.57 18.06 -5.88
N VAL A 211 17.33 16.98 -5.68
CA VAL A 211 17.99 16.25 -6.76
C VAL A 211 17.14 15.04 -7.13
N ILE A 212 16.84 14.86 -8.41
CA ILE A 212 16.18 13.68 -8.96
C ILE A 212 17.22 12.89 -9.79
N SER A 213 17.63 11.73 -9.29
CA SER A 213 18.55 10.83 -10.00
C SER A 213 17.78 9.78 -10.80
N GLY A 214 17.98 9.75 -12.12
CA GLY A 214 17.12 9.05 -13.07
C GLY A 214 15.95 9.92 -13.56
N ALA A 215 16.16 11.23 -13.69
CA ALA A 215 15.14 12.23 -13.98
C ALA A 215 14.44 12.06 -15.35
N GLY A 216 15.08 11.42 -16.32
CA GLY A 216 14.52 11.17 -17.66
C GLY A 216 13.82 9.82 -17.81
N GLY A 217 13.73 9.03 -16.73
CA GLY A 217 13.05 7.74 -16.69
C GLY A 217 11.54 7.85 -16.43
N GLY A 218 10.85 6.70 -16.41
CA GLY A 218 9.40 6.63 -16.22
C GLY A 218 8.89 7.25 -14.91
N LEU A 219 9.63 7.05 -13.80
CA LEU A 219 9.33 7.73 -12.53
C LEU A 219 9.88 9.17 -12.52
N GLY A 220 11.10 9.34 -13.01
CA GLY A 220 11.84 10.61 -12.90
C GLY A 220 11.13 11.79 -13.53
N HIS A 221 10.61 11.65 -14.75
CA HIS A 221 9.99 12.78 -15.44
C HIS A 221 8.69 13.24 -14.75
N LEU A 222 7.97 12.33 -14.10
CA LEU A 222 6.83 12.68 -13.22
C LEU A 222 7.32 13.35 -11.93
N ALA A 223 8.40 12.84 -11.32
CA ALA A 223 8.98 13.42 -10.11
C ALA A 223 9.44 14.86 -10.34
N VAL A 224 10.08 15.15 -11.49
CA VAL A 224 10.49 16.52 -11.87
C VAL A 224 9.27 17.44 -12.00
N GLN A 225 8.20 16.99 -12.64
CA GLN A 225 6.98 17.77 -12.81
C GLN A 225 6.28 18.05 -11.48
N TYR A 226 6.11 17.03 -10.62
CA TYR A 226 5.47 17.19 -9.32
C TYR A 226 6.29 18.08 -8.39
N ALA A 227 7.62 17.88 -8.35
CA ALA A 227 8.51 18.70 -7.55
C ALA A 227 8.45 20.17 -8.00
N SER A 228 8.59 20.46 -9.29
CA SER A 228 8.67 21.82 -9.80
C SER A 228 7.32 22.54 -9.86
N ARG A 229 6.30 21.92 -10.49
CA ARG A 229 5.03 22.58 -10.82
C ARG A 229 3.99 22.50 -9.72
N VAL A 230 4.01 21.45 -8.91
CA VAL A 230 3.00 21.22 -7.86
C VAL A 230 3.53 21.65 -6.49
N MET A 231 4.78 21.27 -6.16
CA MET A 231 5.36 21.49 -4.83
C MET A 231 6.25 22.73 -4.74
N GLY A 232 6.50 23.43 -5.86
CA GLY A 232 7.32 24.64 -5.89
C GLY A 232 8.78 24.42 -5.50
N LEU A 233 9.32 23.21 -5.69
CA LEU A 233 10.71 22.86 -5.42
C LEU A 233 11.60 23.25 -6.61
N ARG A 234 12.87 23.49 -6.33
CA ARG A 234 13.90 23.75 -7.34
C ARG A 234 14.61 22.44 -7.67
N VAL A 235 14.51 22.00 -8.91
CA VAL A 235 14.88 20.64 -9.31
C VAL A 235 16.24 20.63 -10.01
N ILE A 236 17.15 19.79 -9.50
CA ILE A 236 18.36 19.35 -10.20
C ILE A 236 18.11 17.95 -10.75
N ALA A 237 18.15 17.79 -12.06
CA ALA A 237 18.02 16.51 -12.75
C ALA A 237 19.39 15.90 -13.01
N ILE A 238 19.53 14.60 -12.72
CA ILE A 238 20.72 13.82 -13.07
C ILE A 238 20.28 12.62 -13.91
N ASP A 239 20.79 12.51 -15.13
CA ASP A 239 20.54 11.40 -16.04
C ASP A 239 21.58 11.38 -17.18
N HIS A 240 21.46 10.47 -18.15
CA HIS A 240 22.26 10.48 -19.36
C HIS A 240 21.93 11.71 -20.22
N GLY A 241 22.93 12.29 -20.90
CA GLY A 241 22.77 13.53 -21.67
C GLY A 241 21.61 13.56 -22.68
N SER A 242 21.24 12.42 -23.25
CA SER A 242 20.09 12.28 -24.16
C SER A 242 18.73 12.56 -23.50
N LYS A 243 18.67 12.66 -22.18
CA LYS A 243 17.45 12.94 -21.40
C LYS A 243 17.30 14.41 -21.00
N LYS A 244 18.26 15.26 -21.35
CA LYS A 244 18.30 16.67 -20.95
C LYS A 244 17.02 17.42 -21.32
N ASP A 245 16.64 17.39 -22.60
CA ASP A 245 15.50 18.15 -23.11
C ASP A 245 14.18 17.73 -22.44
N LEU A 246 14.02 16.43 -22.16
CA LEU A 246 12.87 15.92 -21.42
C LEU A 246 12.88 16.44 -19.97
N ALA A 247 14.01 16.35 -19.26
CA ALA A 247 14.09 16.81 -17.88
C ALA A 247 13.84 18.33 -17.76
N GLU A 248 14.44 19.14 -18.63
CA GLU A 248 14.25 20.60 -18.65
C GLU A 248 12.81 20.97 -19.03
N SER A 249 12.23 20.33 -20.06
CA SER A 249 10.83 20.55 -20.42
C SER A 249 9.84 20.10 -19.34
N CYS A 250 10.21 19.16 -18.47
CA CYS A 250 9.45 18.77 -17.29
C CYS A 250 9.58 19.76 -16.10
N GLY A 251 10.54 20.69 -16.13
CA GLY A 251 10.74 21.71 -15.10
C GLY A 251 12.03 21.57 -14.29
N ALA A 252 13.02 20.81 -14.76
CA ALA A 252 14.35 20.82 -14.15
C ALA A 252 15.03 22.17 -14.39
N GLU A 253 15.58 22.77 -13.33
CA GLU A 253 16.30 24.05 -13.41
C GLU A 253 17.77 23.84 -13.77
N ILE A 254 18.35 22.73 -13.32
CA ILE A 254 19.73 22.34 -13.61
C ILE A 254 19.74 20.89 -14.06
N PHE A 255 20.50 20.58 -15.10
CA PHE A 255 20.70 19.21 -15.58
C PHE A 255 22.18 18.83 -15.56
N PHE A 256 22.48 17.66 -14.99
CA PHE A 256 23.81 17.05 -15.05
C PHE A 256 23.77 15.72 -15.81
N ASP A 257 24.56 15.66 -16.88
CA ASP A 257 24.86 14.41 -17.58
C ASP A 257 25.93 13.63 -16.79
N PHE A 258 25.52 12.60 -16.06
CA PHE A 258 26.46 11.88 -15.17
C PHE A 258 27.64 11.25 -15.90
N THR A 259 27.55 11.02 -17.22
CA THR A 259 28.63 10.43 -18.01
C THR A 259 29.82 11.38 -18.25
N LYS A 260 29.63 12.67 -17.97
CA LYS A 260 30.62 13.73 -18.20
C LYS A 260 31.44 14.10 -16.96
N TYR A 261 31.25 13.41 -15.84
CA TYR A 261 31.86 13.74 -14.57
C TYR A 261 32.42 12.48 -13.91
N ALA A 262 33.55 12.63 -13.21
CA ALA A 262 33.88 11.69 -12.14
C ALA A 262 32.95 11.91 -10.93
N ASP A 263 32.79 10.92 -10.05
CA ASP A 263 31.83 10.98 -8.94
C ASP A 263 32.03 12.20 -8.02
N ALA A 264 33.29 12.50 -7.68
CA ALA A 264 33.63 13.63 -6.82
C ALA A 264 33.35 14.98 -7.50
N GLU A 265 33.56 15.07 -8.81
CA GLU A 265 33.30 16.28 -9.60
C GLU A 265 31.80 16.52 -9.73
N LEU A 266 31.02 15.46 -10.01
CA LEU A 266 29.56 15.54 -10.05
C LEU A 266 29.02 16.01 -8.69
N ALA A 267 29.52 15.46 -7.59
CA ALA A 267 29.11 15.86 -6.25
C ALA A 267 29.41 17.34 -5.95
N ALA A 268 30.59 17.82 -6.33
CA ALA A 268 30.96 19.22 -6.19
C ALA A 268 30.07 20.13 -7.06
N ALA A 269 29.82 19.75 -8.31
CA ALA A 269 28.98 20.51 -9.24
C ALA A 269 27.53 20.60 -8.75
N VAL A 270 26.94 19.48 -8.30
CA VAL A 270 25.59 19.44 -7.73
C VAL A 270 25.50 20.30 -6.47
N LYS A 271 26.50 20.24 -5.59
CA LYS A 271 26.53 21.10 -4.40
C LYS A 271 26.63 22.57 -4.75
N GLN A 272 27.47 22.93 -5.72
CA GLN A 272 27.62 24.31 -6.16
C GLN A 272 26.32 24.84 -6.78
N GLY A 273 25.61 24.02 -7.54
CA GLY A 273 24.32 24.36 -8.14
C GLY A 273 23.16 24.47 -7.15
N ALA A 274 23.30 23.94 -5.93
CA ALA A 274 22.23 23.92 -4.93
C ALA A 274 22.55 24.75 -3.70
N ASN A 275 21.59 25.57 -3.26
CA ASN A 275 21.61 26.20 -1.94
C ASN A 275 22.93 26.94 -1.61
N ASN A 276 23.44 27.71 -2.57
CA ASN A 276 24.68 28.48 -2.46
C ASN A 276 25.90 27.62 -2.06
N GLY A 277 26.08 26.46 -2.69
CA GLY A 277 27.20 25.56 -2.41
C GLY A 277 26.95 24.57 -1.27
N ARG A 278 25.82 24.65 -0.56
CA ARG A 278 25.54 23.79 0.60
C ARG A 278 25.00 22.42 0.23
N GLY A 279 24.47 22.25 -0.99
CA GLY A 279 23.82 21.01 -1.43
C GLY A 279 22.30 21.01 -1.31
N ALA A 280 21.69 19.94 -1.81
CA ALA A 280 20.25 19.78 -1.89
C ALA A 280 19.62 19.41 -0.55
N HIS A 281 18.36 19.81 -0.35
CA HIS A 281 17.57 19.48 0.85
C HIS A 281 17.13 18.02 0.81
N ALA A 282 16.88 17.49 -0.39
CA ALA A 282 16.62 16.08 -0.60
C ALA A 282 17.23 15.55 -1.90
N VAL A 283 17.45 14.24 -1.93
CA VAL A 283 17.82 13.48 -3.12
C VAL A 283 16.84 12.32 -3.25
N LEU A 284 16.15 12.23 -4.38
CA LEU A 284 15.33 11.09 -4.75
C LEU A 284 16.09 10.26 -5.77
N VAL A 285 16.33 8.99 -5.44
CA VAL A 285 16.92 8.02 -6.38
C VAL A 285 15.80 7.14 -6.91
N VAL A 286 15.42 7.36 -8.18
CA VAL A 286 14.30 6.66 -8.84
C VAL A 286 14.77 5.64 -9.89
N ASN A 287 16.07 5.45 -10.04
CA ASN A 287 16.67 4.39 -10.87
C ASN A 287 17.19 3.23 -10.00
N ALA A 288 17.43 2.08 -10.63
CA ALA A 288 17.89 0.86 -9.96
C ALA A 288 19.43 0.75 -9.85
N ALA A 289 20.19 1.79 -10.20
CA ALA A 289 21.65 1.70 -10.21
C ALA A 289 22.22 1.88 -8.79
N ASN A 290 22.94 0.88 -8.27
CA ASN A 290 23.66 0.99 -6.99
C ASN A 290 24.58 2.22 -6.93
N LYS A 291 25.17 2.62 -8.08
CA LYS A 291 26.03 3.79 -8.19
C LYS A 291 25.32 5.12 -7.88
N ALA A 292 24.03 5.22 -8.21
CA ALA A 292 23.23 6.40 -7.91
C ALA A 292 23.06 6.58 -6.39
N TYR A 293 22.85 5.47 -5.67
CA TYR A 293 22.79 5.47 -4.20
C TYR A 293 24.12 5.84 -3.56
N GLU A 294 25.23 5.30 -4.08
CA GLU A 294 26.58 5.60 -3.60
C GLU A 294 26.85 7.12 -3.59
N SER A 295 26.41 7.83 -4.63
CA SER A 295 26.64 9.27 -4.77
C SER A 295 25.60 10.14 -4.06
N ALA A 296 24.44 9.60 -3.72
CA ALA A 296 23.28 10.38 -3.29
C ALA A 296 23.55 11.24 -2.05
N LEU A 297 24.19 10.69 -1.01
CA LEU A 297 24.54 11.44 0.20
C LEU A 297 25.63 12.50 -0.01
N LEU A 298 26.34 12.45 -1.14
CA LEU A 298 27.33 13.47 -1.51
C LEU A 298 26.67 14.76 -1.97
N PHE A 299 25.43 14.70 -2.47
CA PHE A 299 24.69 15.84 -3.00
C PHE A 299 23.94 16.63 -1.92
N LEU A 300 23.71 16.02 -0.75
CA LEU A 300 22.91 16.59 0.32
C LEU A 300 23.62 17.72 1.08
N LYS A 301 22.82 18.67 1.54
CA LYS A 301 23.18 19.59 2.64
C LYS A 301 23.13 18.88 4.00
N PRO A 302 23.76 19.42 5.07
CA PRO A 302 23.50 18.96 6.43
C PRO A 302 22.00 18.93 6.74
N MET A 303 21.54 17.89 7.44
CA MET A 303 20.14 17.57 7.73
C MET A 303 19.28 17.28 6.48
N GLY A 304 19.92 16.92 5.36
CA GLY A 304 19.24 16.54 4.13
C GLY A 304 18.66 15.12 4.19
N THR A 305 17.71 14.84 3.29
CA THR A 305 17.05 13.53 3.19
C THR A 305 17.40 12.82 1.88
N LEU A 306 17.86 11.57 1.97
CA LEU A 306 17.84 10.62 0.86
C LEU A 306 16.53 9.81 0.89
N VAL A 307 15.78 9.84 -0.21
CA VAL A 307 14.60 8.99 -0.43
C VAL A 307 14.95 7.90 -1.44
N CYS A 308 14.95 6.64 -0.98
CA CYS A 308 15.20 5.46 -1.78
C CYS A 308 13.90 5.00 -2.43
N VAL A 309 13.86 4.96 -3.77
CA VAL A 309 12.66 4.58 -4.54
C VAL A 309 12.98 3.47 -5.54
N GLY A 310 14.00 3.68 -6.38
CA GLY A 310 14.42 2.67 -7.35
C GLY A 310 15.06 1.48 -6.65
N MET A 311 14.77 0.26 -7.13
CA MET A 311 15.15 -0.96 -6.43
C MET A 311 16.30 -1.66 -7.19
N PRO A 312 17.54 -1.66 -6.67
CA PRO A 312 18.62 -2.42 -7.27
C PRO A 312 18.38 -3.93 -7.14
N GLU A 313 18.73 -4.69 -8.17
CA GLU A 313 18.63 -6.15 -8.18
C GLU A 313 19.98 -6.82 -7.90
N GLY A 314 19.95 -8.06 -7.43
CA GLY A 314 21.14 -8.87 -7.17
C GLY A 314 21.62 -8.81 -5.72
N GLN A 315 22.94 -9.02 -5.53
CA GLN A 315 23.52 -9.05 -4.19
C GLN A 315 23.48 -7.66 -3.54
N PRO A 316 23.15 -7.55 -2.24
CA PRO A 316 23.16 -6.27 -1.54
C PRO A 316 24.53 -5.58 -1.63
N ILE A 317 24.56 -4.35 -2.13
CA ILE A 317 25.76 -3.52 -2.19
C ILE A 317 25.66 -2.42 -1.12
N PRO A 318 26.66 -2.25 -0.25
CA PRO A 318 26.67 -1.15 0.70
C PRO A 318 26.66 0.21 0.00
N ILE A 319 25.82 1.12 0.48
CA ILE A 319 25.89 2.53 0.11
C ILE A 319 27.15 3.11 0.76
N GLN A 320 28.28 3.16 0.04
CA GLN A 320 29.57 3.52 0.64
C GLN A 320 29.56 4.89 1.34
N SER A 321 28.81 5.86 0.79
CA SER A 321 28.68 7.20 1.39
C SER A 321 27.86 7.21 2.69
N ALA A 322 27.16 6.12 3.03
CA ALA A 322 26.28 5.98 4.18
C ALA A 322 26.97 5.35 5.40
N TYR A 323 28.22 5.72 5.68
CA TYR A 323 28.90 5.24 6.89
C TYR A 323 28.50 6.05 8.14
N PRO A 324 28.39 5.42 9.33
CA PRO A 324 27.75 6.04 10.51
C PRO A 324 28.31 7.41 10.92
N ALA A 325 29.63 7.59 10.94
CA ALA A 325 30.22 8.86 11.36
C ALA A 325 29.79 10.03 10.47
N ARG A 326 29.61 9.83 9.16
CA ARG A 326 29.09 10.87 8.27
C ARG A 326 27.61 11.14 8.51
N ILE A 327 26.81 10.09 8.65
CA ILE A 327 25.38 10.21 8.92
C ILE A 327 25.16 10.99 10.21
N THR A 328 25.89 10.67 11.28
CA THR A 328 25.81 11.37 12.57
C THR A 328 26.27 12.82 12.46
N ASN A 329 27.44 13.07 11.87
CA ASN A 329 27.99 14.43 11.78
C ASN A 329 27.15 15.37 10.90
N GLN A 330 26.51 14.83 9.86
CA GLN A 330 25.67 15.60 8.94
C GLN A 330 24.18 15.54 9.31
N GLN A 331 23.81 14.71 10.28
CA GLN A 331 22.42 14.43 10.67
C GLN A 331 21.54 14.04 9.47
N PHE A 332 22.07 13.20 8.57
CA PHE A 332 21.33 12.77 7.39
C PHE A 332 20.16 11.86 7.76
N ARG A 333 19.08 11.96 6.98
CA ARG A 333 17.94 11.05 7.04
C ARG A 333 17.90 10.19 5.78
N ILE A 334 17.76 8.89 5.93
CA ILE A 334 17.61 7.94 4.82
C ILE A 334 16.27 7.25 5.01
N VAL A 335 15.38 7.35 4.02
CA VAL A 335 14.04 6.76 4.08
C VAL A 335 13.73 5.99 2.81
N GLY A 336 12.98 4.90 2.94
CA GLY A 336 12.41 4.19 1.80
C GLY A 336 11.04 4.72 1.41
N GLN A 337 10.75 4.68 0.12
CA GLN A 337 9.39 4.78 -0.40
C GLN A 337 9.07 3.58 -1.28
N TYR A 338 7.96 2.91 -0.96
CA TYR A 338 7.40 1.81 -1.73
C TYR A 338 5.88 1.97 -1.79
N GLY A 339 5.28 1.75 -2.96
CA GLY A 339 3.82 1.77 -3.15
C GLY A 339 3.15 3.15 -3.00
N SER A 340 1.87 3.14 -2.61
CA SER A 340 0.97 4.30 -2.55
C SER A 340 0.89 4.93 -1.14
N ILE A 341 -0.03 5.85 -0.90
CA ILE A 341 0.00 6.78 0.24
C ILE A 341 -0.75 6.24 1.47
N LEU A 342 -0.03 6.18 2.59
CA LEU A 342 -0.50 6.29 3.97
C LEU A 342 -1.51 7.45 4.14
N PRO A 343 -2.59 7.28 4.92
CA PRO A 343 -3.97 7.47 4.48
C PRO A 343 -4.20 8.70 3.60
N ILE A 344 -4.97 8.52 2.52
CA ILE A 344 -5.58 9.61 1.74
C ILE A 344 -6.20 10.62 2.73
N PRO A 345 -5.81 11.90 2.70
CA PRO A 345 -6.39 12.88 3.61
C PRO A 345 -7.91 12.88 3.44
N SER A 346 -8.65 12.88 4.55
CA SER A 346 -10.12 12.77 4.53
C SER A 346 -10.79 13.80 3.62
N GLU A 347 -10.16 14.96 3.40
CA GLU A 347 -10.66 15.99 2.49
C GLU A 347 -10.65 15.61 1.00
N TRP A 348 -10.07 14.47 0.61
CA TRP A 348 -10.04 13.96 -0.78
C TRP A 348 -11.08 12.85 -1.04
N ILE A 349 -11.84 12.45 -0.02
CA ILE A 349 -12.84 11.35 -0.07
C ILE A 349 -14.28 11.91 -0.29
N HIS A 350 -14.45 13.21 -0.50
CA HIS A 350 -15.76 13.85 -0.65
C HIS A 350 -15.99 14.49 -2.00
#